data_AF-A0A2P8W1M5-F1
#
_entry.id   AF-A0A2P8W1M5-F1
#
_cell.length_a   1.000
_cell.length_b   1.000
_cell.length_c   1.000
_cell.angle_alpha   90.00
_cell.angle_beta   90.00
_cell.angle_gamma   90.00
#
_symmetry.space_group_name_H-M   'P 1'
#
loop_
_entity.id
_entity.type
_entity.pdbx_description
1 polymer ?
#
loop_
_entity_poly.entity_id
_entity_poly.type
_entity_poly.pdbx_seq_one_letter_code
_entity_poly.pdbx_strand_id
1 'polypeptide(L)'
;MLNVIEANLSTTARERLGRYNPADLDRWKRQVNQLYVSSRALYDLADAKFERLFPGRTTDIFVEAPIDQIWFGLAYDRTRALESGDRLTQIQFESGAYSQQNQGSLDPGEGQVYILNLSVAQLLRLNLQVPADSALISLYVPSPSDDLPYLLSDSPDTTWSGELPQDGYYEVVVVSRASQPFSYQLTTAVDQVKDGSISRPAAPEAKD
;
A
#
# COMPACT_ATOMS: atom_id res chain seq x y z
N MET A 1 -26.74 -4.90 3.87
CA MET A 1 -25.50 -4.54 4.58
C MET A 1 -24.81 -5.77 5.17
N LEU A 2 -25.53 -6.65 5.90
CA LEU A 2 -24.94 -7.88 6.46
C LEU A 2 -24.21 -8.75 5.42
N ASN A 3 -24.86 -9.09 4.30
CA ASN A 3 -24.25 -9.91 3.23
C ASN A 3 -22.97 -9.29 2.63
N VAL A 4 -22.87 -7.95 2.62
CA VAL A 4 -21.67 -7.24 2.11
C VAL A 4 -20.51 -7.42 3.08
N ILE A 5 -20.78 -7.34 4.38
CA ILE A 5 -19.78 -7.53 5.44
C ILE A 5 -19.31 -8.99 5.46
N GLU A 6 -20.23 -9.96 5.40
CA GLU A 6 -19.90 -11.39 5.42
C GLU A 6 -19.02 -11.84 4.24
N ALA A 7 -19.21 -11.24 3.07
CA ALA A 7 -18.45 -11.57 1.87
C ALA A 7 -17.07 -10.88 1.80
N ASN A 8 -16.82 -9.83 2.60
CA ASN A 8 -15.62 -8.99 2.44
C ASN A 8 -14.77 -8.84 3.71
N LEU A 9 -15.25 -9.29 4.87
CA LEU A 9 -14.47 -9.33 6.11
C LEU A 9 -14.26 -10.76 6.57
N SER A 10 -13.05 -11.05 7.05
CA SER A 10 -12.75 -12.31 7.72
C SER A 10 -13.67 -12.53 8.94
N THR A 11 -13.85 -13.78 9.35
CA THR A 11 -14.63 -14.11 10.56
C THR A 11 -14.09 -13.34 11.77
N THR A 12 -12.77 -13.31 11.96
CA THR A 12 -12.12 -12.58 13.07
C THR A 12 -12.39 -11.08 13.00
N ALA A 13 -12.39 -10.49 11.80
CA ALA A 13 -12.71 -9.08 11.64
C ALA A 13 -14.16 -8.78 12.03
N ARG A 14 -15.09 -9.65 11.58
CA ARG A 14 -16.52 -9.53 11.87
C ARG A 14 -16.85 -9.66 13.36
N GLU A 15 -16.22 -10.60 14.05
CA GLU A 15 -16.42 -10.82 15.49
C GLU A 15 -16.01 -9.63 16.36
N ARG A 16 -15.16 -8.74 15.83
CA ARG A 16 -14.66 -7.56 16.55
C ARG A 16 -15.36 -6.25 16.15
N LEU A 17 -16.31 -6.28 15.21
CA LEU A 17 -17.08 -5.09 14.84
C LEU A 17 -17.78 -4.49 16.07
N GLY A 18 -17.72 -3.16 16.19
CA GLY A 18 -18.21 -2.41 17.35
C GLY A 18 -17.22 -2.34 18.52
N ARG A 19 -16.05 -3.00 18.41
CA ARG A 19 -14.99 -2.99 19.43
C ARG A 19 -13.67 -2.41 18.91
N TYR A 20 -13.57 -2.12 17.61
CA TYR A 20 -12.38 -1.48 17.06
C TYR A 20 -12.28 -0.04 17.54
N ASN A 21 -11.05 0.40 17.75
CA ASN A 21 -10.74 1.73 18.24
C ASN A 21 -9.36 2.20 17.72
N PRO A 22 -8.99 3.47 17.91
CA PRO A 22 -7.71 3.99 17.44
C PRO A 22 -6.47 3.21 17.92
N ALA A 23 -6.49 2.62 19.12
CA ALA A 23 -5.37 1.82 19.61
C ALA A 23 -5.16 0.52 18.80
N ASP A 24 -6.21 -0.02 18.17
CA ASP A 24 -6.06 -1.11 17.20
C ASP A 24 -5.29 -0.65 15.97
N LEU A 25 -5.60 0.53 15.45
CA LEU A 25 -4.91 1.11 14.30
C LEU A 25 -3.44 1.39 14.62
N ASP A 26 -3.14 1.96 15.78
CA ASP A 26 -1.75 2.22 16.18
C ASP A 26 -0.93 0.93 16.32
N ARG A 27 -1.58 -0.15 16.79
CA ARG A 27 -0.95 -1.46 16.80
C ARG A 27 -0.66 -1.95 15.38
N TRP A 28 -1.61 -1.84 14.45
CA TRP A 28 -1.42 -2.25 13.06
C TRP A 28 -0.35 -1.43 12.34
N LYS A 29 -0.31 -0.10 12.55
CA LYS A 29 0.78 0.76 12.06
C LYS A 29 2.15 0.22 12.47
N ARG A 30 2.31 -0.17 13.74
CA ARG A 30 3.56 -0.76 14.24
C ARG A 30 3.84 -2.14 13.63
N GLN A 31 2.81 -2.96 13.40
CA GLN A 31 2.96 -4.27 12.77
C GLN A 31 3.43 -4.15 11.33
N VAL A 32 2.79 -3.31 10.50
CA VAL A 32 3.21 -3.14 9.10
C VAL A 32 4.58 -2.46 8.98
N ASN A 33 4.93 -1.56 9.91
CA ASN A 33 6.26 -0.96 9.93
C ASN A 33 7.38 -2.00 10.19
N GLN A 34 7.10 -3.09 10.91
CA GLN A 34 8.07 -4.19 11.05
C GLN A 34 8.37 -4.90 9.72
N LEU A 35 7.49 -4.73 8.73
CA LEU A 35 7.63 -5.26 7.36
C LEU A 35 8.21 -4.21 6.39
N TYR A 36 8.71 -3.08 6.90
CA TYR A 36 9.17 -1.94 6.08
C TYR A 36 8.06 -1.28 5.25
N VAL A 37 6.80 -1.40 5.70
CA VAL A 37 5.62 -0.80 5.06
C VAL A 37 5.06 0.31 5.96
N SER A 38 4.74 1.45 5.37
CA SER A 38 4.17 2.60 6.07
C SER A 38 2.68 2.41 6.35
N SER A 39 2.17 3.25 7.24
CA SER A 39 0.72 3.34 7.46
C SER A 39 -0.05 3.83 6.24
N ARG A 40 0.58 4.61 5.34
CA ARG A 40 -0.08 5.09 4.10
C ARG A 40 -0.43 3.93 3.19
N ALA A 41 0.51 3.01 2.93
CA ALA A 41 0.22 1.81 2.15
C ALA A 41 -0.88 0.94 2.78
N LEU A 42 -0.92 0.82 4.11
CA LEU A 42 -2.04 0.15 4.78
C LEU A 42 -3.39 0.85 4.53
N TYR A 43 -3.39 2.19 4.54
CA TYR A 43 -4.58 3.00 4.28
C TYR A 43 -5.05 2.84 2.84
N ASP A 44 -4.17 2.98 1.85
CA ASP A 44 -4.49 2.77 0.44
C ASP A 44 -5.20 1.41 0.22
N LEU A 45 -4.71 0.33 0.84
CA LEU A 45 -5.33 -1.01 0.73
C LEU A 45 -6.70 -1.11 1.42
N ALA A 46 -6.90 -0.42 2.54
CA ALA A 46 -8.15 -0.41 3.27
C ALA A 46 -9.19 0.48 2.58
N ASP A 47 -8.77 1.68 2.18
CA ASP A 47 -9.56 2.68 1.47
C ASP A 47 -10.03 2.15 0.12
N ALA A 48 -9.16 1.55 -0.69
CA ALA A 48 -9.56 0.96 -1.98
C ALA A 48 -10.70 -0.06 -1.83
N LYS A 49 -10.66 -0.90 -0.79
CA LYS A 49 -11.74 -1.84 -0.53
C LYS A 49 -12.97 -1.14 0.01
N PHE A 50 -12.79 -0.20 0.92
CA PHE A 50 -13.88 0.54 1.52
C PHE A 50 -14.67 1.33 0.48
N GLU A 51 -13.99 2.11 -0.36
CA GLU A 51 -14.59 2.85 -1.47
C GLU A 51 -15.30 1.92 -2.46
N ARG A 52 -14.73 0.74 -2.75
CA ARG A 52 -15.40 -0.25 -3.60
C ARG A 52 -16.73 -0.72 -3.03
N LEU A 53 -16.83 -0.86 -1.72
CA LEU A 53 -18.04 -1.29 -1.01
C LEU A 53 -19.02 -0.14 -0.78
N PHE A 54 -18.52 1.08 -0.60
CA PHE A 54 -19.29 2.27 -0.29
C PHE A 54 -18.88 3.47 -1.16
N PRO A 55 -19.16 3.45 -2.47
CA PRO A 55 -18.74 4.51 -3.37
C PRO A 55 -19.26 5.90 -2.94
N GLY A 56 -18.40 6.92 -3.01
CA GLY A 56 -18.76 8.31 -2.69
C GLY A 56 -18.75 8.65 -1.19
N ARG A 57 -18.28 7.74 -0.33
CA ARG A 57 -18.00 8.05 1.08
C ARG A 57 -16.50 8.23 1.27
N THR A 58 -16.09 9.39 1.76
CA THR A 58 -14.70 9.65 2.16
C THR A 58 -14.46 9.23 3.61
N THR A 59 -13.22 8.86 3.93
CA THR A 59 -12.78 8.47 5.28
C THR A 59 -12.29 9.66 6.12
N ASP A 60 -12.36 10.88 5.58
CA ASP A 60 -11.79 12.11 6.17
C ASP A 60 -12.37 12.50 7.55
N ILE A 61 -13.43 11.85 8.00
CA ILE A 61 -14.05 12.14 9.30
C ILE A 61 -14.46 10.82 9.98
N PHE A 62 -13.51 10.14 10.64
CA PHE A 62 -13.79 9.05 11.58
C PHE A 62 -14.51 9.61 12.81
N VAL A 63 -15.82 9.84 12.72
CA VAL A 63 -16.68 10.31 13.83
C VAL A 63 -17.40 9.12 14.46
N GLU A 64 -16.63 8.15 14.98
CA GLU A 64 -17.14 6.96 15.69
C GLU A 64 -18.40 6.33 15.05
N ALA A 65 -18.48 6.36 13.72
CA ALA A 65 -19.67 5.93 13.02
C ALA A 65 -19.61 4.39 12.89
N PRO A 66 -20.75 3.69 12.84
CA PRO A 66 -20.77 2.24 12.61
C PRO A 66 -20.02 1.81 11.33
N ILE A 67 -19.87 2.73 10.38
CA ILE A 67 -19.15 2.49 9.13
C ILE A 67 -17.63 2.49 9.31
N ASP A 68 -17.11 3.21 10.30
CA ASP A 68 -15.68 3.24 10.63
C ASP A 68 -15.22 1.86 11.11
N GLN A 69 -16.08 1.16 11.85
CA GLN A 69 -15.83 -0.23 12.29
C GLN A 69 -15.58 -1.18 11.12
N ILE A 70 -16.26 -0.95 9.98
CA ILE A 70 -16.03 -1.74 8.77
C ILE A 70 -14.66 -1.42 8.19
N TRP A 71 -14.29 -0.14 8.14
CA TRP A 71 -12.95 0.26 7.73
C TRP A 71 -11.86 -0.35 8.63
N PHE A 72 -12.03 -0.33 9.96
CA PHE A 72 -11.12 -1.02 10.88
C PHE A 72 -11.05 -2.52 10.61
N GLY A 73 -12.17 -3.17 10.33
CA GLY A 73 -12.20 -4.58 9.94
C GLY A 73 -11.40 -4.85 8.65
N LEU A 74 -11.52 -3.98 7.66
CA LEU A 74 -10.73 -4.05 6.43
C LEU A 74 -9.24 -3.84 6.72
N ALA A 75 -8.87 -2.80 7.47
CA ALA A 75 -7.49 -2.54 7.86
C ALA A 75 -6.88 -3.70 8.66
N TYR A 76 -7.67 -4.38 9.51
CA TYR A 76 -7.25 -5.60 10.17
C TYR A 76 -6.89 -6.69 9.15
N ASP A 77 -7.78 -6.99 8.21
CA ASP A 77 -7.56 -8.02 7.19
C ASP A 77 -6.37 -7.66 6.28
N ARG A 78 -6.20 -6.39 5.91
CA ARG A 78 -5.03 -5.89 5.15
C ARG A 78 -3.74 -6.06 5.91
N THR A 79 -3.74 -5.75 7.21
CA THR A 79 -2.56 -5.97 8.07
C THR A 79 -2.18 -7.45 8.07
N ARG A 80 -3.15 -8.36 8.21
CA ARG A 80 -2.88 -9.81 8.17
C ARG A 80 -2.34 -10.27 6.82
N ALA A 81 -2.88 -9.75 5.72
CA ALA A 81 -2.44 -10.11 4.38
C ALA A 81 -1.03 -9.56 4.03
N LEU A 82 -0.62 -8.44 4.64
CA LEU A 82 0.76 -7.95 4.57
C LEU A 82 1.70 -8.84 5.40
N GLU A 83 1.30 -9.20 6.63
CA GLU A 83 2.08 -10.08 7.52
C GLU A 83 2.30 -11.48 6.94
N SER A 84 1.33 -12.04 6.21
CA SER A 84 1.46 -13.34 5.55
C SER A 84 2.28 -13.29 4.25
N GLY A 85 2.53 -12.10 3.69
CA GLY A 85 3.16 -11.91 2.39
C GLY A 85 2.21 -12.03 1.20
N ASP A 86 0.91 -12.28 1.41
CA ASP A 86 -0.06 -12.41 0.32
C ASP A 86 -0.22 -11.12 -0.48
N ARG A 87 -0.06 -9.96 0.19
CA ARG A 87 -0.16 -8.62 -0.41
C ARG A 87 1.13 -7.81 -0.37
N LEU A 88 2.24 -8.45 -0.04
CA LEU A 88 3.54 -7.79 0.10
C LEU A 88 4.60 -8.53 -0.72
N THR A 89 5.31 -7.81 -1.57
CA THR A 89 6.42 -8.36 -2.35
C THR A 89 7.65 -7.47 -2.21
N GLN A 90 8.75 -8.04 -1.72
CA GLN A 90 10.04 -7.35 -1.79
C GLN A 90 10.63 -7.55 -3.18
N ILE A 91 10.85 -6.46 -3.90
CA ILE A 91 11.54 -6.51 -5.19
C ILE A 91 13.04 -6.53 -4.93
N GLN A 92 13.70 -7.55 -5.47
CA GLN A 92 15.14 -7.69 -5.50
C GLN A 92 15.55 -7.83 -6.96
N PHE A 93 16.54 -7.05 -7.37
CA PHE A 93 17.12 -7.16 -8.70
C PHE A 93 18.05 -8.37 -8.74
N GLU A 94 17.98 -9.14 -9.82
CA GLU A 94 18.96 -10.19 -10.08
C GLU A 94 20.36 -9.57 -10.26
N SER A 95 21.42 -10.35 -10.01
CA SER A 95 22.79 -9.86 -10.16
C SER A 95 23.03 -9.37 -11.59
N GLY A 96 23.43 -8.10 -11.73
CA GLY A 96 23.64 -7.43 -13.01
C GLY A 96 22.36 -7.00 -13.75
N ALA A 97 21.17 -7.33 -13.25
CA ALA A 97 19.92 -6.78 -13.74
C ALA A 97 19.68 -5.39 -13.15
N TYR A 98 19.13 -4.49 -13.94
CA TYR A 98 18.74 -3.13 -13.52
C TYR A 98 17.23 -2.89 -13.66
N SER A 99 16.49 -3.94 -14.03
CA SER A 99 15.05 -3.95 -14.19
C SER A 99 14.49 -5.25 -13.66
N GLN A 100 13.30 -5.20 -13.07
CA GLN A 100 12.54 -6.36 -12.63
C GLN A 100 11.08 -6.20 -13.07
N GLN A 101 10.45 -7.31 -13.45
CA GLN A 101 9.03 -7.35 -13.82
C GLN A 101 8.26 -8.20 -12.82
N ASN A 102 7.24 -7.60 -12.20
CA ASN A 102 6.34 -8.28 -11.29
C ASN A 102 4.94 -8.31 -11.90
N GLN A 103 4.38 -9.50 -12.06
CA GLN A 103 3.04 -9.69 -12.58
C GLN A 103 2.09 -10.06 -11.44
N GLY A 104 0.83 -9.67 -11.58
CA GLY A 104 -0.19 -10.00 -10.61
C GLY A 104 -1.60 -9.89 -11.17
N SER A 105 -2.58 -10.16 -10.31
CA SER A 105 -4.00 -9.91 -10.57
C SER A 105 -4.60 -9.22 -9.36
N LEU A 106 -5.47 -8.25 -9.60
CA LEU A 106 -6.23 -7.57 -8.56
C LEU A 106 -7.72 -7.80 -8.78
N ASP A 107 -8.38 -8.28 -7.73
CA ASP A 107 -9.83 -8.25 -7.64
C ASP A 107 -10.32 -6.82 -7.31
N PRO A 108 -11.63 -6.54 -7.47
CA PRO A 108 -12.19 -5.24 -7.14
C PRO A 108 -11.91 -4.79 -5.69
N GLY A 109 -11.30 -3.62 -5.54
CA GLY A 109 -10.94 -3.02 -4.24
C GLY A 109 -9.79 -3.72 -3.51
N GLU A 110 -9.06 -4.61 -4.18
CA GLU A 110 -7.81 -5.18 -3.67
C GLU A 110 -6.60 -4.35 -4.14
N GLY A 111 -5.46 -4.55 -3.49
CA GLY A 111 -4.20 -3.95 -3.90
C GLY A 111 -3.00 -4.80 -3.52
N GLN A 112 -1.82 -4.40 -4.00
CA GLN A 112 -0.53 -5.03 -3.75
C GLN A 112 0.49 -3.96 -3.31
N VAL A 113 1.31 -4.30 -2.31
CA VAL A 113 2.44 -3.48 -1.88
C VAL A 113 3.74 -4.13 -2.36
N TYR A 114 4.59 -3.32 -2.98
CA TYR A 114 5.96 -3.67 -3.29
C TYR A 114 6.91 -2.83 -2.45
N ILE A 115 7.92 -3.47 -1.86
CA ILE A 115 8.98 -2.74 -1.15
C ILE A 115 10.30 -2.92 -1.89
N LEU A 116 11.03 -1.83 -2.04
CA LEU A 116 12.32 -1.78 -2.72
C LEU A 116 13.31 -1.03 -1.85
N ASN A 117 14.44 -1.65 -1.56
CA ASN A 117 15.54 -0.91 -0.97
C ASN A 117 16.32 -0.20 -2.08
N LEU A 118 16.32 1.13 -2.03
CA LEU A 118 16.93 1.99 -3.05
C LEU A 118 17.81 3.05 -2.40
N SER A 119 18.65 3.68 -3.20
CA SER A 119 19.61 4.68 -2.73
C SER A 119 19.25 6.09 -3.18
N VAL A 120 19.68 7.08 -2.40
CA VAL A 120 19.60 8.49 -2.77
C VAL A 120 20.33 8.74 -4.10
N ALA A 121 19.80 9.67 -4.88
CA ALA A 121 20.24 10.07 -6.22
C ALA A 121 20.19 8.95 -7.29
N GLN A 122 19.68 7.75 -6.95
CA GLN A 122 19.42 6.70 -7.93
C GLN A 122 18.22 7.10 -8.79
N LEU A 123 18.32 6.90 -10.11
CA LEU A 123 17.21 7.18 -11.00
C LEU A 123 16.27 5.98 -11.06
N LEU A 124 15.09 6.10 -10.44
CA LEU A 124 14.05 5.07 -10.48
C LEU A 124 13.08 5.35 -11.65
N ARG A 125 12.60 4.28 -12.28
CA ARG A 125 11.57 4.26 -13.31
C ARG A 125 10.53 3.19 -12.98
N LEU A 126 9.27 3.58 -12.96
CA LEU A 126 8.13 2.69 -12.79
C LEU A 126 7.27 2.72 -14.04
N ASN A 127 6.82 1.55 -14.48
CA ASN A 127 5.82 1.40 -15.53
C ASN A 127 4.82 0.33 -15.12
N LEU A 128 3.57 0.74 -14.93
CA LEU A 128 2.45 -0.10 -14.56
C LEU A 128 1.58 -0.36 -15.81
N GLN A 129 1.52 -1.61 -16.26
CA GLN A 129 0.65 -2.01 -17.35
C GLN A 129 -0.65 -2.55 -16.79
N VAL A 130 -1.73 -1.79 -17.01
CA VAL A 130 -3.08 -2.07 -16.55
C VAL A 130 -4.10 -1.68 -17.63
N PRO A 131 -5.32 -2.24 -17.60
CA PRO A 131 -6.44 -1.66 -18.34
C PRO A 131 -6.65 -0.18 -17.97
N ALA A 132 -7.17 0.60 -18.92
CA ALA A 132 -7.42 2.02 -18.70
C ALA A 132 -8.32 2.23 -17.47
N ASP A 133 -7.95 3.21 -16.64
CA ASP A 133 -8.69 3.64 -15.43
C ASP A 133 -8.95 2.52 -14.41
N SER A 134 -8.21 1.42 -14.44
CA SER A 134 -8.47 0.25 -13.60
C SER A 134 -7.70 0.25 -12.27
N ALA A 135 -6.64 1.06 -12.16
CA ALA A 135 -5.76 1.08 -10.99
C ALA A 135 -5.30 2.50 -10.61
N LEU A 136 -4.87 2.65 -9.37
CA LEU A 136 -4.03 3.77 -8.92
C LEU A 136 -2.67 3.24 -8.47
N ILE A 137 -1.67 4.10 -8.54
CA ILE A 137 -0.32 3.83 -8.04
C ILE A 137 0.14 4.94 -7.09
N SER A 138 0.73 4.52 -5.97
CA SER A 138 1.41 5.37 -5.01
C SER A 138 2.90 4.98 -4.93
N LEU A 139 3.76 5.96 -4.67
CA LEU A 139 5.19 5.79 -4.41
C LEU A 139 5.56 6.59 -3.15
N TYR A 140 5.78 5.87 -2.06
CA TYR A 140 6.10 6.45 -0.76
C TYR A 140 7.60 6.42 -0.46
N VAL A 141 8.06 7.48 0.19
CA VAL A 141 9.47 7.67 0.59
C VAL A 141 9.75 6.99 1.93
N PRO A 142 11.01 6.56 2.19
CA PRO A 142 11.39 5.88 3.43
C PRO A 142 11.14 6.68 4.72
N SER A 143 11.32 8.00 4.66
CA SER A 143 11.15 8.93 5.80
C SER A 143 10.37 10.16 5.34
N PRO A 144 9.04 10.12 5.38
CA PRO A 144 8.20 11.23 4.94
C PRO A 144 8.33 12.43 5.89
N SER A 145 8.32 13.63 5.33
CA SER A 145 8.27 14.90 6.06
C SER A 145 7.18 15.81 5.47
N ASP A 146 6.92 16.96 6.09
CA ASP A 146 5.96 17.93 5.54
C ASP A 146 6.39 18.46 4.16
N ASP A 147 7.70 18.61 3.92
CA ASP A 147 8.23 19.07 2.62
C ASP A 147 8.28 17.94 1.56
N LEU A 148 8.38 16.69 2.01
CA LEU A 148 8.43 15.51 1.15
C LEU A 148 7.58 14.39 1.74
N PRO A 149 6.25 14.48 1.62
CA PRO A 149 5.34 13.50 2.21
C PRO A 149 5.29 12.20 1.40
N TYR A 150 5.48 12.27 0.08
CA TYR A 150 5.48 11.17 -0.89
C TYR A 150 6.03 11.64 -2.25
N LEU A 151 6.34 10.70 -3.15
CA LEU A 151 6.69 11.02 -4.55
C LEU A 151 5.47 10.92 -5.48
N LEU A 152 4.56 10.00 -5.19
CA LEU A 152 3.30 9.80 -5.90
C LEU A 152 2.27 9.25 -4.90
N SER A 153 1.02 9.66 -4.98
CA SER A 153 -0.05 9.16 -4.10
C SER A 153 -1.34 9.12 -4.91
N ASP A 154 -2.01 7.96 -4.88
CA ASP A 154 -3.31 7.72 -5.52
C ASP A 154 -3.38 8.21 -6.98
N SER A 155 -2.28 8.06 -7.71
CA SER A 155 -2.18 8.61 -9.05
C SER A 155 -2.82 7.67 -10.09
N PRO A 156 -3.62 8.20 -11.03
CA PRO A 156 -4.07 7.46 -12.19
C PRO A 156 -2.96 7.29 -13.24
N ASP A 157 -1.83 7.98 -13.10
CA ASP A 157 -0.69 7.81 -13.98
C ASP A 157 -0.13 6.40 -13.86
N THR A 158 0.29 5.83 -14.98
CA THR A 158 0.86 4.48 -15.01
C THR A 158 2.38 4.47 -15.14
N THR A 159 3.01 5.64 -15.14
CA THR A 159 4.47 5.75 -15.23
C THR A 159 4.98 6.82 -14.29
N TRP A 160 6.18 6.60 -13.77
CA TRP A 160 6.89 7.58 -12.95
C TRP A 160 8.39 7.45 -13.22
N SER A 161 9.12 8.56 -13.23
CA SER A 161 10.58 8.56 -13.29
C SER A 161 11.16 9.76 -12.55
N GLY A 162 12.19 9.53 -11.75
CA GLY A 162 12.87 10.58 -11.03
C GLY A 162 14.06 10.08 -10.21
N GLU A 163 14.93 11.02 -9.85
CA GLU A 163 16.01 10.76 -8.89
C GLU A 163 15.43 10.64 -7.48
N LEU A 164 15.89 9.65 -6.74
CA LEU A 164 15.40 9.35 -5.41
C LEU A 164 16.00 10.30 -4.36
N PRO A 165 15.17 10.90 -3.48
CA PRO A 165 15.65 11.90 -2.52
C PRO A 165 16.27 11.30 -1.25
N GLN A 166 16.09 10.00 -1.00
CA GLN A 166 16.44 9.34 0.25
C GLN A 166 16.99 7.92 0.02
N ASP A 167 17.79 7.42 0.96
CA ASP A 167 18.14 6.00 1.04
C ASP A 167 17.08 5.23 1.85
N GLY A 168 16.84 3.96 1.49
CA GLY A 168 16.05 3.03 2.28
C GLY A 168 14.93 2.35 1.51
N TYR A 169 13.94 1.84 2.24
CA TYR A 169 12.80 1.15 1.66
C TYR A 169 11.75 2.14 1.13
N TYR A 170 11.59 2.16 -0.18
CA TYR A 170 10.48 2.78 -0.87
C TYR A 170 9.33 1.79 -1.00
N GLU A 171 8.11 2.30 -1.03
CA GLU A 171 6.90 1.50 -1.20
C GLU A 171 6.22 1.90 -2.51
N VAL A 172 5.92 0.92 -3.36
CA VAL A 172 5.03 1.07 -4.50
C VAL A 172 3.73 0.36 -4.17
N VAL A 173 2.63 1.10 -4.15
CA VAL A 173 1.29 0.53 -3.85
C VAL A 173 0.46 0.59 -5.11
N VAL A 174 -0.13 -0.53 -5.51
CA VAL A 174 -1.05 -0.62 -6.64
C VAL A 174 -2.41 -1.05 -6.12
N VAL A 175 -3.43 -0.22 -6.31
CA VAL A 175 -4.81 -0.53 -5.86
C VAL A 175 -5.79 -0.56 -7.03
N SER A 176 -6.77 -1.46 -6.96
CA SER A 176 -7.80 -1.64 -7.98
C SER A 176 -8.97 -0.67 -7.79
N ARG A 177 -9.30 0.05 -8.86
CA ARG A 177 -10.55 0.83 -9.02
C ARG A 177 -11.59 0.12 -9.87
N ALA A 178 -11.22 -1.01 -10.48
CA ALA A 178 -12.06 -1.73 -11.41
C ALA A 178 -13.23 -2.44 -10.72
N SER A 179 -14.34 -2.58 -11.43
CA SER A 179 -15.48 -3.39 -10.98
C SER A 179 -15.30 -4.89 -11.23
N GLN A 180 -14.32 -5.28 -12.03
CA GLN A 180 -13.99 -6.66 -12.40
C GLN A 180 -12.50 -6.93 -12.16
N PRO A 181 -12.11 -8.20 -11.89
CA PRO A 181 -10.69 -8.56 -11.77
C PRO A 181 -9.89 -8.24 -13.02
N PHE A 182 -8.63 -7.85 -12.86
CA PHE A 182 -7.70 -7.65 -13.96
C PHE A 182 -6.28 -8.08 -13.61
N SER A 183 -5.55 -8.55 -14.61
CA SER A 183 -4.11 -8.78 -14.52
C SER A 183 -3.33 -7.51 -14.79
N TYR A 184 -2.15 -7.38 -14.18
CA TYR A 184 -1.25 -6.26 -14.38
C TYR A 184 0.22 -6.71 -14.40
N GLN A 185 1.08 -5.83 -14.88
CA GLN A 185 2.53 -5.95 -14.79
C GLN A 185 3.14 -4.64 -14.29
N LEU A 186 3.90 -4.69 -13.20
CA LEU A 186 4.75 -3.60 -12.74
C LEU A 186 6.19 -3.87 -13.21
N THR A 187 6.72 -2.99 -14.04
CA THR A 187 8.15 -2.93 -14.35
C THR A 187 8.80 -1.87 -13.47
N THR A 188 9.81 -2.29 -12.71
CA THR A 188 10.63 -1.40 -11.91
C THR A 188 12.05 -1.43 -12.45
N ALA A 189 12.62 -0.26 -12.78
CA ALA A 189 13.98 -0.16 -13.28
C ALA A 189 14.76 0.97 -12.59
N VAL A 190 16.05 0.76 -12.45
CA VAL A 190 17.01 1.71 -11.88
C VAL A 190 18.18 1.91 -12.84
N ASP A 191 18.97 2.96 -12.66
CA ASP A 191 20.17 3.22 -13.46
C ASP A 191 21.39 2.40 -13.00
N GLN A 192 21.50 2.07 -11.72
CA GLN A 192 22.50 1.18 -11.12
C GLN A 192 21.88 0.43 -9.93
N VAL A 193 22.20 -0.86 -9.73
CA VAL A 193 21.82 -1.59 -8.51
C VAL A 193 22.97 -1.51 -7.51
N LYS A 194 22.72 -1.01 -6.29
CA LYS A 194 23.72 -0.98 -5.21
C LYS A 194 23.47 -2.14 -4.24
N ASP A 195 24.46 -3.02 -4.09
CA ASP A 195 24.50 -4.02 -3.03
C ASP A 195 24.99 -3.35 -1.74
N GLY A 196 24.08 -2.98 -0.84
CA GLY A 196 24.42 -2.31 0.43
C GLY A 196 23.41 -2.55 1.54
N SER A 197 23.92 -2.72 2.76
CA SER A 197 23.17 -2.88 4.02
C SER A 197 22.47 -1.58 4.45
N ILE A 198 21.27 -1.72 5.06
CA ILE A 198 20.19 -0.71 4.99
C ILE A 198 19.67 -0.29 6.37
N SER A 199 19.24 0.96 6.48
CA SER A 199 18.49 1.54 7.61
C SER A 199 16.97 1.32 7.48
N ARG A 200 16.31 1.01 8.59
CA ARG A 200 14.84 0.83 8.68
C ARG A 200 14.12 2.19 8.42
N PRO A 201 12.94 2.21 7.77
CA PRO A 201 12.06 3.38 7.73
C PRO A 201 11.89 3.96 9.13
N ALA A 202 11.81 5.29 9.22
CA ALA A 202 11.54 5.95 10.50
C ALA A 202 10.23 5.39 11.10
N ALA A 203 10.21 5.19 12.43
CA ALA A 203 8.98 4.85 13.12
C ALA A 203 7.94 5.96 12.84
N PRO A 204 6.64 5.64 12.68
CA PRO A 204 5.63 6.66 12.47
C PRO A 204 5.69 7.68 13.61
N GLU A 205 5.78 8.97 13.26
CA GLU A 205 5.67 10.04 14.25
C GLU A 205 4.34 9.90 15.00
N ALA A 206 4.44 9.90 16.34
CA ALA A 206 3.31 10.19 17.18
C ALA A 206 2.95 11.66 16.93
N LYS A 207 1.85 11.89 16.22
CA LYS A 207 1.20 13.20 16.31
C LYS A 207 0.48 13.23 17.66
N ASP A 208 0.98 14.08 18.55
CA ASP A 208 0.27 14.54 19.75
C ASP A 208 -1.06 15.24 19.37
#